data_AF-A0A6V8E1E3-F1
#
_entry.id   AF-A0A6V8E1E3-F1
#
_cell.length_a   1.000
_cell.length_b   1.000
_cell.length_c   1.000
_cell.angle_alpha   90.00
_cell.angle_beta   90.00
_cell.angle_gamma   90.00
#
_symmetry.space_group_name_H-M   'P 1'
#
loop_
_entity.id
_entity.type
_entity.pdbx_description
1 polymer ?
#
loop_
_entity_poly.entity_id
_entity_poly.type
_entity_poly.pdbx_seq_one_letter_code
_entity_poly.pdbx_strand_id
1 'polypeptide(L)'
;DDLSIGHYAMASLGSGMEGFGTAMHEMLHQMGAYDLYPSDGQQTSVWKGVGDWDIMASGNWNDDGKTPALPMSSTLETIGLDNYENVIFNWVQEADHCSANSIIFSSLDKIKLDYKIPISEGEYVWIEYRGDNLFDDELPGNGVLVSYQDTTVSGYDDNELNVNNKRPYLKIIEADGNDELLTGSNEGQASDIFINGTTFGSKGIEIRNHDGILVDWYAEIVIQNQVEILFKSDSCVSEFSVDLPNYSITSLLNEPIPFSATSSVTCILDNQLTSTDGRLVSISANQLIAGETTDLEIRFNSAAQHNSKTRLVGTLGCGNEVVDLDIEVLSLSILPKDSSFSNTIPVNGNSEVSIPIDTTGSGSHNFQYKIDGPLSRIADSQQTLRLTGEDDYLIIEIEPKELLTNNMIVNGVIEITDSNDNQWNIDVVLTAESSVTKSLNDYVSPSQMVGLACIFAALWIFLTMKDSTKNDNEELPKQYPVTETAFEQVPVDAWGRPIDD
;
A
#
# COMPACT_ATOMS: atom_id res chain seq x y z
N ASP A 1 12.76 6.27 33.80
CA ASP A 1 13.74 5.61 32.92
C ASP A 1 13.11 4.85 31.74
N ASP A 2 11.77 4.75 31.64
CA ASP A 2 11.07 4.16 30.50
C ASP A 2 10.37 5.22 29.62
N LEU A 3 11.13 6.12 29.00
CA LEU A 3 10.62 6.94 27.91
C LEU A 3 11.31 6.50 26.62
N SER A 4 10.55 5.94 25.68
CA SER A 4 10.99 5.65 24.32
C SER A 4 10.42 6.69 23.35
N ILE A 5 11.24 7.09 22.37
CA ILE A 5 10.78 7.90 21.24
C ILE A 5 10.17 6.92 20.24
N GLY A 6 8.87 7.06 19.95
CA GLY A 6 8.17 6.21 18.97
C GLY A 6 8.48 6.61 17.53
N HIS A 7 8.40 7.91 17.22
CA HIS A 7 8.61 8.46 15.88
C HIS A 7 9.39 9.77 15.96
N TYR A 8 10.19 10.06 14.94
CA TYR A 8 10.88 11.33 14.77
C TYR A 8 11.01 11.64 13.29
N ALA A 9 10.96 12.93 12.95
CA ALA A 9 11.26 13.42 11.61
C ALA A 9 12.41 14.41 11.68
N MET A 10 13.23 14.47 10.63
CA MET A 10 14.34 15.42 10.51
C MET A 10 14.26 16.10 9.16
N ALA A 11 13.87 17.38 9.14
CA ALA A 11 13.82 18.20 7.94
C ALA A 11 14.93 19.26 7.97
N SER A 12 15.56 19.51 6.82
CA SER A 12 16.47 20.64 6.64
C SER A 12 15.65 21.88 6.25
N LEU A 13 15.82 22.98 6.98
CA LEU A 13 15.17 24.25 6.65
C LEU A 13 15.87 25.04 5.52
N GLY A 14 16.98 24.52 4.99
CA GLY A 14 17.80 25.24 4.01
C GLY A 14 18.36 26.57 4.55
N SER A 15 18.54 27.55 3.67
CA SER A 15 19.03 28.91 4.02
C SER A 15 17.91 29.92 4.31
N GLY A 16 16.77 29.50 4.88
CA GLY A 16 15.70 30.42 5.24
C GLY A 16 14.33 29.78 5.27
N MET A 17 13.37 30.36 4.53
CA MET A 17 11.99 29.86 4.41
C MET A 17 11.84 28.73 3.39
N GLU A 18 12.87 28.42 2.61
CA GLU A 18 12.84 27.43 1.52
C GLU A 18 12.58 25.99 2.00
N GLY A 19 12.89 25.67 3.26
CA GLY A 19 12.55 24.36 3.84
C GLY A 19 11.26 24.33 4.65
N PHE A 20 10.42 25.38 4.60
CA PHE A 20 9.16 25.41 5.34
C PHE A 20 8.19 24.34 4.84
N GLY A 21 7.97 24.26 3.52
CA GLY A 21 7.12 23.26 2.90
C GLY A 21 7.56 21.83 3.20
N THR A 22 8.86 21.52 3.08
CA THR A 22 9.41 20.22 3.49
C THR A 22 9.18 19.93 4.96
N ALA A 23 9.40 20.90 5.86
CA ALA A 23 9.17 20.68 7.29
C ALA A 23 7.69 20.43 7.62
N MET A 24 6.76 21.07 6.90
CA MET A 24 5.31 20.84 7.06
C MET A 24 4.87 19.49 6.48
N HIS A 25 5.41 19.08 5.34
CA HIS A 25 5.22 17.75 4.75
C HIS A 25 5.60 16.64 5.75
N GLU A 26 6.81 16.71 6.30
CA GLU A 26 7.28 15.75 7.32
C GLU A 26 6.44 15.77 8.60
N MET A 27 5.94 16.95 9.00
CA MET A 27 5.04 17.08 10.15
C MET A 27 3.70 16.37 9.89
N LEU A 28 3.16 16.45 8.67
CA LEU A 28 1.90 15.80 8.32
C LEU A 28 2.01 14.28 8.30
N HIS A 29 3.15 13.71 7.93
CA HIS A 29 3.40 12.28 8.15
C HIS A 29 3.31 11.89 9.64
N GLN A 30 3.78 12.75 10.55
CA GLN A 30 3.63 12.50 12.00
C GLN A 30 2.15 12.55 12.45
N MET A 31 1.28 13.13 11.64
CA MET A 31 -0.17 13.17 11.85
C MET A 31 -0.91 12.04 11.13
N GLY A 32 -0.21 11.22 10.34
CA GLY A 32 -0.77 10.07 9.62
C GLY A 32 -1.01 10.30 8.12
N ALA A 33 -0.59 11.43 7.56
CA ALA A 33 -0.73 11.67 6.12
C ALA A 33 0.18 10.75 5.30
N TYR A 34 -0.30 10.38 4.11
CA TYR A 34 0.43 9.53 3.16
C TYR A 34 1.13 10.36 2.09
N ASP A 35 2.19 9.82 1.50
CA ASP A 35 2.79 10.36 0.27
C ASP A 35 1.77 10.21 -0.87
N LEU A 36 1.46 11.32 -1.53
CA LEU A 36 0.53 11.34 -2.66
C LEU A 36 1.25 11.41 -4.00
N TYR A 37 2.58 11.34 -4.02
CA TYR A 37 3.42 11.05 -5.18
C TYR A 37 3.91 9.60 -5.14
N PRO A 38 4.43 9.04 -6.26
CA PRO A 38 5.01 7.70 -6.25
C PRO A 38 6.26 7.60 -5.37
N SER A 39 6.06 7.14 -4.14
CA SER A 39 7.07 6.93 -3.12
C SER A 39 7.42 5.44 -3.06
N ASP A 40 8.45 5.01 -3.80
CA ASP A 40 8.88 3.59 -3.88
C ASP A 40 10.39 3.41 -3.59
N GLY A 41 11.05 4.46 -3.10
CA GLY A 41 12.50 4.51 -2.85
C GLY A 41 13.40 4.33 -4.08
N GLN A 42 12.84 4.06 -5.26
CA GLN A 42 13.57 3.71 -6.49
C GLN A 42 13.22 4.62 -7.68
N GLN A 43 12.24 5.53 -7.51
CA GLN A 43 11.67 6.40 -8.54
C GLN A 43 11.38 5.66 -9.85
N THR A 44 10.63 4.55 -9.76
CA THR A 44 10.34 3.74 -10.96
C THR A 44 9.19 4.29 -11.79
N SER A 45 8.33 5.11 -11.18
CA SER A 45 7.16 5.71 -11.83
C SER A 45 7.45 7.13 -12.33
N VAL A 46 6.91 7.45 -13.51
CA VAL A 46 6.92 8.82 -14.05
C VAL A 46 5.74 9.67 -13.54
N TRP A 47 4.74 9.04 -12.94
CA TRP A 47 3.55 9.71 -12.40
C TRP A 47 3.94 10.76 -11.35
N LYS A 48 3.26 11.90 -11.34
CA LYS A 48 3.48 12.98 -10.36
C LYS A 48 2.54 12.96 -9.17
N GLY A 49 1.74 11.91 -9.01
CA GLY A 49 0.74 11.87 -7.96
C GLY A 49 -0.37 12.88 -8.20
N VAL A 50 -0.68 13.66 -7.17
CA VAL A 50 -1.53 14.85 -7.26
C VAL A 50 -0.76 16.16 -7.53
N GLY A 51 0.55 16.09 -7.73
CA GLY A 51 1.37 17.24 -8.15
C GLY A 51 1.35 18.42 -7.16
N ASP A 52 1.36 19.63 -7.72
CA ASP A 52 1.46 20.91 -6.99
C ASP A 52 0.19 21.25 -6.21
N TRP A 53 -0.85 20.41 -6.32
CA TRP A 53 -2.16 20.60 -5.70
C TRP A 53 -2.21 20.18 -4.22
N ASP A 54 -1.31 19.32 -3.74
CA ASP A 54 -1.23 18.88 -2.34
C ASP A 54 0.21 18.97 -1.80
N ILE A 55 0.34 19.39 -0.54
CA ILE A 55 1.61 19.39 0.18
C ILE A 55 2.23 18.00 0.36
N MET A 56 1.42 16.94 0.34
CA MET A 56 1.88 15.55 0.39
C MET A 56 2.35 15.02 -0.98
N ALA A 57 2.37 15.88 -2.00
CA ALA A 57 2.98 15.67 -3.31
C ALA A 57 4.03 16.75 -3.61
N SER A 58 4.16 17.23 -4.86
CA SER A 58 5.12 18.30 -5.20
C SER A 58 4.71 19.68 -4.67
N GLY A 59 3.46 19.82 -4.20
CA GLY A 59 2.96 21.08 -3.62
C GLY A 59 3.73 21.56 -2.37
N ASN A 60 4.55 20.71 -1.73
CA ASN A 60 5.48 21.16 -0.70
C ASN A 60 6.63 22.05 -1.23
N TRP A 61 6.88 22.06 -2.55
CA TRP A 61 7.92 22.85 -3.21
C TRP A 61 7.41 24.12 -3.88
N ASN A 62 6.11 24.44 -3.78
CA ASN A 62 5.54 25.68 -4.32
C ASN A 62 6.28 26.93 -3.76
N ASP A 63 6.60 27.88 -4.65
CA ASP A 63 7.50 29.03 -4.39
C ASP A 63 8.82 28.64 -3.69
N ASP A 64 9.49 27.60 -4.20
CA ASP A 64 10.70 27.01 -3.62
C ASP A 64 10.52 26.58 -2.15
N GLY A 65 9.32 26.07 -1.82
CA GLY A 65 8.95 25.61 -0.48
C GLY A 65 8.60 26.71 0.52
N LYS A 66 8.51 27.97 0.09
CA LYS A 66 8.11 29.10 0.95
C LYS A 66 6.61 29.15 1.18
N THR A 67 5.82 28.74 0.18
CA THR A 67 4.35 28.81 0.18
C THR A 67 3.79 27.48 -0.30
N PRO A 68 3.87 26.41 0.52
CA PRO A 68 3.38 25.09 0.13
C PRO A 68 1.86 25.11 -0.08
N ALA A 69 1.37 24.22 -0.93
CA ALA A 69 -0.05 23.97 -1.08
C ALA A 69 -0.72 23.62 0.26
N LEU A 70 -2.03 23.88 0.38
CA LEU A 70 -2.82 23.29 1.44
C LEU A 70 -3.03 21.79 1.20
N PRO A 71 -3.17 20.96 2.25
CA PRO A 71 -3.57 19.57 2.08
C PRO A 71 -4.96 19.49 1.42
N MET A 72 -5.11 18.57 0.47
CA MET A 72 -6.39 18.23 -0.14
C MET A 72 -7.30 17.51 0.86
N SER A 73 -8.58 17.44 0.56
CA SER A 73 -9.59 16.89 1.48
C SER A 73 -9.30 15.43 1.87
N SER A 74 -8.75 14.63 0.95
CA SER A 74 -8.29 13.27 1.24
C SER A 74 -7.22 13.23 2.35
N THR A 75 -6.25 14.14 2.29
CA THR A 75 -5.19 14.26 3.31
C THR A 75 -5.79 14.73 4.64
N LEU A 76 -6.68 15.73 4.60
CA LEU A 76 -7.35 16.26 5.78
C LEU A 76 -8.17 15.19 6.50
N GLU A 77 -8.98 14.41 5.76
CA GLU A 77 -9.74 13.29 6.32
C GLU A 77 -8.81 12.26 6.97
N THR A 78 -7.71 11.91 6.29
CA THR A 78 -6.74 10.91 6.77
C THR A 78 -6.13 11.30 8.12
N ILE A 79 -5.82 12.58 8.32
CA ILE A 79 -5.26 13.10 9.59
C ILE A 79 -6.35 13.44 10.63
N GLY A 80 -7.61 13.08 10.38
CA GLY A 80 -8.74 13.25 11.31
C GLY A 80 -9.39 14.64 11.29
N LEU A 81 -9.27 15.38 10.20
CA LEU A 81 -9.93 16.67 9.97
C LEU A 81 -11.08 16.52 8.97
N ASP A 82 -12.27 16.20 9.49
CA ASP A 82 -13.49 15.99 8.69
C ASP A 82 -14.15 17.32 8.27
N ASN A 83 -13.44 18.12 7.47
CA ASN A 83 -13.94 19.39 6.96
C ASN A 83 -14.60 19.25 5.58
N TYR A 84 -15.50 18.29 5.47
CA TYR A 84 -16.21 17.99 4.22
C TYR A 84 -17.65 17.56 4.47
N GLU A 85 -18.49 17.64 3.44
CA GLU A 85 -19.85 17.09 3.44
C GLU A 85 -19.97 15.95 2.43
N ASN A 86 -20.61 14.85 2.86
CA ASN A 86 -20.99 13.78 1.96
C ASN A 86 -22.19 14.23 1.13
N VAL A 87 -22.06 14.16 -0.19
CA VAL A 87 -23.12 14.51 -1.12
C VAL A 87 -24.08 13.33 -1.25
N ILE A 88 -25.33 13.56 -0.89
CA ILE A 88 -26.42 12.61 -1.12
C ILE A 88 -27.32 13.21 -2.19
N PHE A 89 -27.44 12.55 -3.33
CA PHE A 89 -28.29 13.03 -4.42
C PHE A 89 -29.76 12.81 -4.11
N ASN A 90 -30.50 13.91 -3.96
CA ASN A 90 -31.95 13.89 -3.86
C ASN A 90 -32.56 14.19 -5.24
N TRP A 91 -32.61 13.18 -6.11
CA TRP A 91 -33.07 13.33 -7.49
C TRP A 91 -34.54 13.76 -7.57
N VAL A 92 -34.77 14.78 -8.40
CA VAL A 92 -36.09 15.28 -8.79
C VAL A 92 -36.22 15.17 -10.30
N GLN A 93 -37.33 14.57 -10.74
CA GLN A 93 -37.62 14.42 -12.17
C GLN A 93 -37.95 15.79 -12.79
N GLU A 94 -37.14 16.19 -13.76
CA GLU A 94 -37.38 17.31 -14.66
C GLU A 94 -37.94 16.79 -16.01
N ALA A 95 -38.18 17.69 -16.97
CA ALA A 95 -38.85 17.35 -18.23
C ALA A 95 -38.09 16.32 -19.09
N ASP A 96 -36.76 16.35 -19.08
CA ASP A 96 -35.87 15.56 -19.94
C ASP A 96 -34.67 14.94 -19.21
N HIS A 97 -34.52 15.20 -17.91
CA HIS A 97 -33.45 14.68 -17.05
C HIS A 97 -33.92 14.65 -15.59
N CYS A 98 -33.06 14.19 -14.70
CA CYS A 98 -33.19 14.30 -13.26
C CYS A 98 -32.17 15.29 -12.73
N SER A 99 -32.55 16.11 -11.77
CA SER A 99 -31.66 17.07 -11.11
C SER A 99 -31.62 16.82 -9.60
N ALA A 100 -30.46 16.98 -8.97
CA ALA A 100 -30.32 16.88 -7.52
C ALA A 100 -30.02 18.25 -6.89
N ASN A 101 -29.86 18.26 -5.56
CA ASN A 101 -29.35 19.41 -4.82
C ASN A 101 -28.00 19.88 -5.39
N SER A 102 -27.83 21.20 -5.56
CA SER A 102 -26.56 21.79 -5.98
C SER A 102 -25.61 21.98 -4.80
N ILE A 103 -24.32 22.07 -5.12
CA ILE A 103 -23.25 22.48 -4.20
C ILE A 103 -22.90 23.93 -4.49
N ILE A 104 -22.63 24.70 -3.45
CA ILE A 104 -22.29 26.12 -3.58
C ILE A 104 -21.02 26.42 -2.78
N PHE A 105 -19.98 26.92 -3.45
CA PHE A 105 -18.84 27.53 -2.79
C PHE A 105 -19.02 29.04 -2.74
N SER A 106 -19.15 29.59 -1.53
CA SER A 106 -19.28 31.02 -1.31
C SER A 106 -17.96 31.59 -0.78
N SER A 107 -17.47 32.66 -1.44
CA SER A 107 -16.28 33.39 -1.00
C SER A 107 -16.45 34.11 0.35
N LEU A 108 -17.66 34.12 0.91
CA LEU A 108 -17.98 34.70 2.21
C LEU A 108 -17.86 33.68 3.36
N ASP A 109 -17.72 32.41 3.02
CA ASP A 109 -17.68 31.34 4.01
C ASP A 109 -16.33 31.35 4.72
N LYS A 110 -16.39 31.38 6.06
CA LYS A 110 -15.17 31.41 6.90
C LYS A 110 -14.51 30.05 7.03
N ILE A 111 -15.23 29.00 6.67
CA ILE A 111 -14.79 27.61 6.65
C ILE A 111 -15.05 27.16 5.21
N LYS A 112 -13.99 26.88 4.47
CA LYS A 112 -14.11 26.19 3.18
C LYS A 112 -14.59 24.78 3.48
N LEU A 113 -15.73 24.40 2.92
CA LEU A 113 -16.26 23.05 3.06
C LEU A 113 -16.09 22.34 1.73
N ASP A 114 -15.41 21.20 1.75
CA ASP A 114 -15.23 20.37 0.57
C ASP A 114 -16.33 19.31 0.49
N TYR A 115 -16.43 18.63 -0.66
CA TYR A 115 -17.51 17.69 -0.89
C TYR A 115 -16.99 16.33 -1.33
N LYS A 116 -17.56 15.28 -0.77
CA LYS A 116 -17.23 13.88 -1.04
C LYS A 116 -18.45 13.17 -1.64
N ILE A 117 -18.29 12.58 -2.81
CA ILE A 117 -19.33 11.80 -3.50
C ILE A 117 -18.91 10.34 -3.51
N PRO A 118 -19.62 9.42 -2.83
CA PRO A 118 -19.38 7.98 -2.99
C PRO A 118 -19.83 7.53 -4.38
N ILE A 119 -18.97 6.80 -5.09
CA ILE A 119 -19.28 6.28 -6.44
C ILE A 119 -19.32 4.74 -6.47
N SER A 120 -18.63 4.08 -5.55
CA SER A 120 -18.59 2.63 -5.38
C SER A 120 -18.10 2.30 -3.95
N GLU A 121 -17.99 1.02 -3.60
CA GLU A 121 -17.47 0.61 -2.29
C GLU A 121 -15.98 1.00 -2.15
N GLY A 122 -15.69 1.94 -1.24
CA GLY A 122 -14.33 2.43 -1.02
C GLY A 122 -13.84 3.42 -2.07
N GLU A 123 -14.69 3.85 -3.01
CA GLU A 123 -14.30 4.79 -4.06
C GLU A 123 -15.12 6.08 -3.99
N TYR A 124 -14.42 7.21 -4.14
CA TYR A 124 -14.99 8.54 -3.93
C TYR A 124 -14.50 9.54 -4.97
N VAL A 125 -15.35 10.52 -5.26
CA VAL A 125 -14.98 11.75 -5.96
C VAL A 125 -14.98 12.90 -4.96
N TRP A 126 -13.87 13.62 -4.90
CA TRP A 126 -13.76 14.85 -4.14
C TRP A 126 -13.94 16.06 -5.05
N ILE A 127 -14.59 17.09 -4.51
CA ILE A 127 -14.79 18.38 -5.16
C ILE A 127 -14.34 19.46 -4.20
N GLU A 128 -13.32 20.21 -4.62
CA GLU A 128 -12.69 21.29 -3.87
C GLU A 128 -12.74 22.59 -4.69
N TYR A 129 -12.90 23.74 -4.02
CA TYR A 129 -12.65 25.04 -4.64
C TYR A 129 -11.30 25.60 -4.21
N ARG A 130 -10.35 25.59 -5.13
CA ARG A 130 -8.97 26.01 -4.94
C ARG A 130 -8.79 27.41 -5.52
N GLY A 131 -8.19 28.32 -4.75
CA GLY A 131 -7.93 29.69 -5.16
C GLY A 131 -8.51 30.78 -4.25
N ASP A 132 -8.26 32.03 -4.65
CA ASP A 132 -8.71 33.29 -4.04
C ASP A 132 -8.38 33.46 -2.54
N ASN A 133 -7.29 32.84 -2.06
CA ASN A 133 -6.76 33.06 -0.73
C ASN A 133 -5.23 32.93 -0.70
N LEU A 134 -4.63 33.49 0.36
CA LEU A 134 -3.18 33.61 0.52
C LEU A 134 -2.39 32.29 0.47
N PHE A 135 -3.03 31.14 0.72
CA PHE A 135 -2.36 29.84 0.71
C PHE A 135 -2.46 29.12 -0.64
N ASP A 136 -3.41 29.51 -1.48
CA ASP A 136 -3.59 28.97 -2.83
C ASP A 136 -2.94 29.88 -3.91
N ASP A 137 -2.25 30.97 -3.51
CA ASP A 137 -1.68 31.98 -4.41
C ASP A 137 -0.61 31.40 -5.38
N GLU A 138 0.05 30.32 -4.98
CA GLU A 138 1.11 29.64 -5.74
C GLU A 138 0.63 28.33 -6.39
N LEU A 139 -0.68 28.06 -6.41
CA LEU A 139 -1.21 26.93 -7.16
C LEU A 139 -1.16 27.16 -8.67
N PRO A 140 -1.15 26.09 -9.49
CA PRO A 140 -1.13 26.21 -10.94
C PRO A 140 -2.35 26.94 -11.53
N GLY A 141 -3.48 26.99 -10.82
CA GLY A 141 -4.70 27.69 -11.23
C GLY A 141 -5.75 27.78 -10.13
N ASN A 142 -6.81 28.55 -10.40
CA ASN A 142 -7.92 28.80 -9.47
C ASN A 142 -9.25 28.30 -10.08
N GLY A 143 -10.04 27.57 -9.30
CA GLY A 143 -11.36 27.07 -9.68
C GLY A 143 -11.71 25.76 -8.99
N VAL A 144 -12.54 24.94 -9.62
CA VAL A 144 -12.97 23.66 -9.07
C VAL A 144 -11.98 22.56 -9.42
N LEU A 145 -11.34 21.98 -8.40
CA LEU A 145 -10.48 20.81 -8.51
C LEU A 145 -11.32 19.56 -8.21
N VAL A 146 -11.19 18.53 -9.03
CA VAL A 146 -11.87 17.26 -8.85
C VAL A 146 -10.82 16.16 -8.74
N SER A 147 -10.95 15.28 -7.75
CA SER A 147 -10.06 14.13 -7.59
C SER A 147 -10.84 12.84 -7.36
N TYR A 148 -10.26 11.74 -7.81
CA TYR A 148 -10.75 10.39 -7.58
C TYR A 148 -9.91 9.74 -6.48
N GLN A 149 -10.57 9.09 -5.52
CA GLN A 149 -9.95 8.36 -4.42
C GLN A 149 -10.42 6.90 -4.40
N ASP A 150 -9.49 5.97 -4.20
CA ASP A 150 -9.76 4.55 -4.01
C ASP A 150 -9.09 4.04 -2.73
N THR A 151 -9.89 3.70 -1.72
CA THR A 151 -9.40 3.21 -0.42
C THR A 151 -9.22 1.69 -0.37
N THR A 152 -9.42 0.98 -1.49
CA THR A 152 -9.28 -0.47 -1.60
C THR A 152 -7.88 -0.90 -2.05
N VAL A 153 -7.00 0.06 -2.32
CA VAL A 153 -5.60 -0.21 -2.71
C VAL A 153 -4.77 -0.78 -1.55
N SER A 154 -3.67 -1.44 -1.88
CA SER A 154 -2.63 -1.84 -0.93
C SER A 154 -1.57 -0.74 -0.73
N GLY A 155 -0.68 -0.90 0.25
CA GLY A 155 0.47 0.00 0.46
C GLY A 155 0.33 0.97 1.63
N TYR A 156 -0.71 0.83 2.45
CA TYR A 156 -0.93 1.66 3.64
C TYR A 156 0.21 1.58 4.67
N ASP A 157 0.77 0.39 4.89
CA ASP A 157 1.78 0.16 5.92
C ASP A 157 3.14 0.77 5.56
N ASP A 158 3.44 0.87 4.26
CA ASP A 158 4.74 1.31 3.73
C ASP A 158 4.69 2.69 3.06
N ASN A 159 3.53 3.35 3.08
CA ASN A 159 3.31 4.65 2.42
C ASN A 159 3.46 4.62 0.89
N GLU A 160 3.15 3.48 0.27
CA GLU A 160 3.33 3.22 -1.17
C GLU A 160 2.00 3.27 -1.96
N LEU A 161 0.97 3.91 -1.37
CA LEU A 161 -0.40 3.98 -1.90
C LEU A 161 -0.53 4.58 -3.31
N ASN A 162 0.36 5.51 -3.66
CA ASN A 162 0.39 6.20 -4.94
C ASN A 162 1.60 5.81 -5.81
N VAL A 163 2.11 4.57 -5.68
CA VAL A 163 3.21 4.07 -6.53
C VAL A 163 2.71 3.60 -7.90
N ASN A 164 1.57 2.92 -7.94
CA ASN A 164 0.99 2.38 -9.17
C ASN A 164 -0.04 3.35 -9.78
N ASN A 165 0.30 3.94 -10.92
CA ASN A 165 -0.59 4.90 -11.59
C ASN A 165 -1.87 4.27 -12.18
N LYS A 166 -1.95 2.94 -12.32
CA LYS A 166 -3.18 2.23 -12.70
C LYS A 166 -4.08 1.91 -11.51
N ARG A 167 -3.56 2.01 -10.28
CA ARG A 167 -4.29 1.73 -9.03
C ARG A 167 -4.03 2.86 -8.02
N PRO A 168 -4.37 4.11 -8.36
CA PRO A 168 -4.06 5.26 -7.52
C PRO A 168 -4.96 5.27 -6.28
N TYR A 169 -4.39 5.47 -5.09
CA TYR A 169 -5.18 5.85 -3.92
C TYR A 169 -5.85 7.21 -4.12
N LEU A 170 -5.15 8.17 -4.72
CA LEU A 170 -5.68 9.47 -5.07
C LEU A 170 -5.09 9.98 -6.39
N LYS A 171 -5.93 10.45 -7.30
CA LYS A 171 -5.49 11.14 -8.53
C LYS A 171 -6.37 12.35 -8.84
N ILE A 172 -5.80 13.34 -9.53
CA ILE A 172 -6.57 14.45 -10.09
C ILE A 172 -7.33 13.96 -11.33
N ILE A 173 -8.58 14.39 -11.46
CA ILE A 173 -9.34 14.30 -12.71
C ILE A 173 -9.10 15.63 -13.43
N GLU A 174 -8.18 15.65 -14.38
CA GLU A 174 -7.78 16.87 -15.09
C GLU A 174 -8.90 17.34 -16.04
N ALA A 175 -9.34 18.60 -15.90
CA ALA A 175 -10.47 19.14 -16.66
C ALA A 175 -10.23 19.21 -18.18
N ASP A 176 -8.98 19.16 -18.63
CA ASP A 176 -8.62 19.11 -20.04
C ASP A 176 -8.48 17.67 -20.60
N GLY A 177 -8.48 16.65 -19.72
CA GLY A 177 -8.42 15.23 -20.06
C GLY A 177 -7.10 14.76 -20.65
N ASN A 178 -5.98 15.46 -20.39
CA ASN A 178 -4.68 15.11 -20.97
C ASN A 178 -3.87 14.06 -20.16
N ASP A 179 -4.27 13.77 -18.92
CA ASP A 179 -3.59 12.86 -17.99
C ASP A 179 -2.09 13.20 -17.83
N GLU A 180 -1.74 14.48 -17.77
CA GLU A 180 -0.35 14.96 -17.75
C GLU A 180 0.35 14.68 -16.43
N LEU A 181 -0.34 14.76 -15.30
CA LEU A 181 0.16 14.26 -14.02
C LEU A 181 0.48 12.77 -14.12
N LEU A 182 -0.45 11.96 -14.66
CA LEU A 182 -0.34 10.51 -14.78
C LEU A 182 0.82 10.08 -15.67
N THR A 183 1.02 10.79 -16.79
CA THR A 183 2.08 10.54 -17.77
C THR A 183 3.43 11.15 -17.36
N GLY A 184 3.45 12.00 -16.33
CA GLY A 184 4.66 12.65 -15.86
C GLY A 184 5.10 13.87 -16.69
N SER A 185 4.19 14.43 -17.48
CA SER A 185 4.48 15.52 -18.41
C SER A 185 4.67 16.87 -17.71
N ASN A 186 3.92 17.12 -16.63
CA ASN A 186 4.05 18.29 -15.75
C ASN A 186 3.64 17.92 -14.31
N GLU A 187 3.71 18.88 -13.38
CA GLU A 187 3.35 18.73 -11.96
C GLU A 187 1.99 19.37 -11.63
N GLY A 188 1.18 19.65 -12.65
CA GLY A 188 -0.10 20.34 -12.56
C GLY A 188 -0.08 21.66 -13.33
N GLN A 189 -1.24 22.07 -13.85
CA GLN A 189 -1.41 23.29 -14.63
C GLN A 189 -2.81 23.88 -14.54
N ALA A 190 -2.95 25.14 -14.97
CA ALA A 190 -4.21 25.86 -14.89
C ALA A 190 -5.39 25.21 -15.63
N SER A 191 -5.13 24.39 -16.66
CA SER A 191 -6.18 23.68 -17.42
C SER A 191 -6.68 22.40 -16.77
N ASP A 192 -6.06 21.95 -15.67
CA ASP A 192 -6.54 20.81 -14.88
C ASP A 192 -7.80 21.16 -14.08
N ILE A 193 -8.05 22.46 -13.89
CA ILE A 193 -9.15 23.00 -13.10
C ILE A 193 -10.41 23.16 -13.96
N PHE A 194 -11.55 22.72 -13.43
CA PHE A 194 -12.83 22.90 -14.08
C PHE A 194 -13.33 24.36 -13.93
N ILE A 195 -13.82 24.90 -15.03
CA ILE A 195 -14.24 26.32 -15.17
C ILE A 195 -15.71 26.43 -15.56
N ASN A 196 -16.21 27.66 -15.67
CA ASN A 196 -17.62 27.90 -16.02
C ASN A 196 -18.03 27.20 -17.33
N GLY A 197 -19.05 26.36 -17.25
CA GLY A 197 -19.62 25.62 -18.38
C GLY A 197 -18.96 24.26 -18.67
N THR A 198 -17.94 23.85 -17.92
CA THR A 198 -17.38 22.49 -18.04
C THR A 198 -18.22 21.47 -17.28
N THR A 199 -18.13 20.21 -17.68
CA THR A 199 -18.85 19.09 -17.07
C THR A 199 -17.94 17.89 -16.80
N PHE A 200 -18.26 17.11 -15.77
CA PHE A 200 -17.61 15.84 -15.44
C PHE A 200 -18.62 14.81 -14.91
N GLY A 201 -18.25 13.54 -14.89
CA GLY A 201 -19.11 12.43 -14.46
C GLY A 201 -19.49 11.54 -15.65
N SER A 202 -20.77 11.37 -15.96
CA SER A 202 -21.25 10.62 -17.12
C SER A 202 -21.18 11.40 -18.45
N LYS A 203 -20.93 12.72 -18.39
CA LYS A 203 -20.81 13.62 -19.53
C LYS A 203 -19.65 14.60 -19.33
N GLY A 204 -18.91 14.90 -20.40
CA GLY A 204 -17.71 15.72 -20.34
C GLY A 204 -16.49 14.87 -20.02
N ILE A 205 -15.75 15.20 -18.96
CA ILE A 205 -14.68 14.33 -18.46
C ILE A 205 -15.31 13.14 -17.74
N GLU A 206 -15.17 11.96 -18.33
CA GLU A 206 -15.77 10.73 -17.82
C GLU A 206 -15.15 10.29 -16.50
N ILE A 207 -15.97 9.94 -15.52
CA ILE A 207 -15.54 9.34 -14.26
C ILE A 207 -16.02 7.90 -14.21
N ARG A 208 -15.08 6.98 -14.12
CA ARG A 208 -15.33 5.54 -13.97
C ARG A 208 -14.74 5.06 -12.66
N ASN A 209 -15.42 4.11 -12.04
CA ASN A 209 -14.89 3.39 -10.88
C ASN A 209 -13.74 2.45 -11.31
N HIS A 210 -13.07 1.78 -10.38
CA HIS A 210 -11.97 0.88 -10.69
C HIS A 210 -12.37 -0.35 -11.52
N ASP A 211 -13.66 -0.64 -11.64
CA ASP A 211 -14.21 -1.71 -12.48
C ASP A 211 -14.49 -1.27 -13.92
N GLY A 212 -14.21 0.01 -14.23
CA GLY A 212 -14.51 0.60 -15.53
C GLY A 212 -15.98 1.00 -15.73
N ILE A 213 -16.78 1.01 -14.66
CA ILE A 213 -18.19 1.40 -14.68
C ILE A 213 -18.31 2.91 -14.61
N LEU A 214 -19.02 3.50 -15.58
CA LEU A 214 -19.31 4.92 -15.62
C LEU A 214 -20.33 5.29 -14.52
N VAL A 215 -20.09 6.41 -13.82
CA VAL A 215 -21.07 6.97 -12.89
C VAL A 215 -22.39 7.31 -13.60
N ASP A 216 -23.51 7.27 -12.87
CA ASP A 216 -24.85 7.54 -13.43
C ASP A 216 -25.24 9.03 -13.45
N TRP A 217 -24.38 9.91 -12.95
CA TRP A 217 -24.61 11.35 -12.84
C TRP A 217 -23.53 12.16 -13.55
N TYR A 218 -23.84 13.40 -13.90
CA TYR A 218 -22.86 14.38 -14.35
C TYR A 218 -23.09 15.71 -13.64
N ALA A 219 -21.99 16.43 -13.42
CA ALA A 219 -21.97 17.73 -12.81
C ALA A 219 -21.71 18.81 -13.86
N GLU A 220 -22.37 19.95 -13.75
CA GLU A 220 -22.14 21.15 -14.56
C GLU A 220 -21.71 22.30 -13.65
N ILE A 221 -20.60 22.95 -14.00
CA ILE A 221 -20.06 24.06 -13.21
C ILE A 221 -20.60 25.39 -13.71
N VAL A 222 -21.21 26.14 -12.79
CA VAL A 222 -21.75 27.48 -13.04
C VAL A 222 -21.04 28.48 -12.12
N ILE A 223 -20.18 29.31 -12.70
CA ILE A 223 -19.46 30.37 -11.97
C ILE A 223 -20.08 31.72 -12.32
N GLN A 224 -20.74 32.33 -11.34
CA GLN A 224 -21.30 33.68 -11.44
C GLN A 224 -20.78 34.56 -10.30
N ASN A 225 -21.64 34.90 -9.32
CA ASN A 225 -21.23 35.58 -8.10
C ASN A 225 -20.66 34.61 -7.05
N GLN A 226 -21.00 33.34 -7.19
CA GLN A 226 -20.54 32.20 -6.41
C GLN A 226 -20.31 31.04 -7.38
N VAL A 227 -19.58 30.03 -6.95
CA VAL A 227 -19.43 28.79 -7.72
C VAL A 227 -20.56 27.86 -7.31
N GLU A 228 -21.36 27.44 -8.27
CA GLU A 228 -22.43 26.47 -8.09
C GLU A 228 -22.18 25.26 -8.98
N ILE A 229 -22.34 24.05 -8.42
CA ILE A 229 -22.21 22.79 -9.14
C ILE A 229 -23.59 22.14 -9.19
N LEU A 230 -24.11 21.99 -10.41
CA LEU A 230 -25.42 21.42 -10.68
C LEU A 230 -25.28 19.95 -11.05
N PHE A 231 -25.93 19.07 -10.31
CA PHE A 231 -25.93 17.64 -10.59
C PHE A 231 -27.16 17.21 -11.38
N LYS A 232 -26.91 16.41 -12.41
CA LYS A 232 -27.91 15.89 -13.33
C LYS A 232 -27.69 14.41 -13.57
N SER A 233 -28.75 13.68 -13.86
CA SER A 233 -28.70 12.28 -14.29
C SER A 233 -29.78 12.04 -15.35
N ASP A 234 -29.61 11.00 -16.16
CA ASP A 234 -30.62 10.56 -17.11
C ASP A 234 -31.73 9.73 -16.41
N SER A 235 -31.45 9.15 -15.22
CA SER A 235 -32.43 8.47 -14.36
C SER A 235 -32.46 9.04 -12.94
N CYS A 236 -33.63 9.00 -12.30
CA CYS A 236 -33.82 9.52 -10.94
C CYS A 236 -33.61 8.43 -9.88
N VAL A 237 -33.47 7.18 -10.30
CA VAL A 237 -33.38 6.02 -9.40
C VAL A 237 -32.28 5.11 -9.90
N SER A 238 -31.26 4.90 -9.07
CA SER A 238 -30.22 3.91 -9.33
C SER A 238 -30.70 2.55 -8.83
N GLU A 239 -31.35 1.79 -9.72
CA GLU A 239 -31.98 0.51 -9.40
C GLU A 239 -31.14 -0.69 -9.83
N PHE A 240 -30.02 -0.49 -10.51
CA PHE A 240 -29.21 -1.53 -11.11
C PHE A 240 -27.72 -1.26 -10.86
N SER A 241 -27.03 -2.24 -10.27
CA SER A 241 -25.60 -2.18 -9.97
C SER A 241 -24.92 -3.45 -10.47
N VAL A 242 -23.71 -3.28 -10.95
CA VAL A 242 -22.82 -4.32 -11.47
C VAL A 242 -21.48 -4.16 -10.74
N ASP A 243 -20.84 -5.26 -10.43
CA ASP A 243 -19.58 -5.33 -9.71
C ASP A 243 -18.68 -6.36 -10.39
N LEU A 244 -17.52 -5.92 -10.88
CA LEU A 244 -16.56 -6.73 -11.63
C LEU A 244 -15.29 -6.92 -10.80
N PRO A 245 -14.34 -7.77 -11.24
CA PRO A 245 -13.04 -7.83 -10.59
C PRO A 245 -12.29 -6.48 -10.72
N ASN A 246 -11.88 -5.94 -9.56
CA ASN A 246 -11.29 -4.61 -9.44
C ASN A 246 -10.09 -4.37 -10.37
N TYR A 247 -10.01 -3.13 -10.86
CA TYR A 247 -8.95 -2.57 -11.71
C TYR A 247 -8.90 -3.16 -13.12
N SER A 248 -8.26 -4.32 -13.28
CA SER A 248 -8.08 -4.91 -14.60
C SER A 248 -8.06 -6.42 -14.53
N ILE A 249 -8.71 -7.04 -15.51
CA ILE A 249 -8.98 -8.46 -15.46
C ILE A 249 -7.84 -9.20 -16.16
N THR A 250 -7.12 -10.04 -15.43
CA THR A 250 -6.22 -11.02 -16.03
C THR A 250 -6.83 -12.41 -15.97
N SER A 251 -6.97 -13.07 -17.12
CA SER A 251 -7.59 -14.39 -17.21
C SER A 251 -6.88 -15.34 -18.19
N LEU A 252 -7.13 -16.63 -18.05
CA LEU A 252 -6.70 -17.62 -19.04
C LEU A 252 -7.50 -17.50 -20.35
N LEU A 253 -6.94 -18.01 -21.45
CA LEU A 253 -7.46 -17.80 -22.81
C LEU A 253 -8.95 -18.14 -23.04
N ASN A 254 -9.54 -19.05 -22.25
CA ASN A 254 -10.93 -19.50 -22.36
C ASN A 254 -11.72 -19.32 -21.05
N GLU A 255 -11.15 -18.62 -20.09
CA GLU A 255 -11.75 -18.43 -18.77
C GLU A 255 -12.85 -17.36 -18.86
N PRO A 256 -14.06 -17.64 -18.33
CA PRO A 256 -15.08 -16.62 -18.22
C PRO A 256 -14.68 -15.55 -17.19
N ILE A 257 -15.17 -14.34 -17.38
CA ILE A 257 -14.97 -13.25 -16.41
C ILE A 257 -16.16 -13.28 -15.46
N PRO A 258 -15.97 -13.57 -14.16
CA PRO A 258 -17.05 -13.51 -13.18
C PRO A 258 -17.42 -12.05 -12.92
N PHE A 259 -18.70 -11.79 -12.63
CA PHE A 259 -19.17 -10.50 -12.12
C PHE A 259 -20.47 -10.71 -11.33
N SER A 260 -20.78 -9.79 -10.43
CA SER A 260 -22.03 -9.79 -9.67
C SER A 260 -22.93 -8.67 -10.15
N ALA A 261 -24.25 -8.91 -10.10
CA ALA A 261 -25.23 -7.90 -10.48
C ALA A 261 -26.43 -7.92 -9.52
N THR A 262 -26.87 -6.74 -9.12
CA THR A 262 -28.02 -6.56 -8.22
C THR A 262 -28.97 -5.55 -8.83
N SER A 263 -30.28 -5.84 -8.73
CA SER A 263 -31.33 -4.92 -9.20
C SER A 263 -32.48 -4.82 -8.20
N SER A 264 -33.10 -3.65 -8.04
CA SER A 264 -34.32 -3.49 -7.23
C SER A 264 -35.56 -4.06 -7.92
N VAL A 265 -35.49 -4.30 -9.24
CA VAL A 265 -36.57 -4.85 -10.06
C VAL A 265 -36.17 -6.16 -10.72
N THR A 266 -37.14 -7.06 -10.89
CA THR A 266 -36.93 -8.30 -11.65
C THR A 266 -36.90 -7.95 -13.14
N CYS A 267 -35.77 -8.18 -13.80
CA CYS A 267 -35.55 -7.79 -15.19
C CYS A 267 -34.82 -8.89 -15.96
N ILE A 268 -34.86 -8.78 -17.30
CA ILE A 268 -33.97 -9.54 -18.16
C ILE A 268 -32.77 -8.66 -18.48
N LEU A 269 -31.56 -9.19 -18.30
CA LEU A 269 -30.33 -8.49 -18.60
C LEU A 269 -30.16 -8.34 -20.12
N ASP A 270 -30.09 -7.10 -20.59
CA ASP A 270 -29.73 -6.75 -21.95
C ASP A 270 -28.21 -6.56 -22.05
N ASN A 271 -27.59 -7.24 -23.00
CA ASN A 271 -26.13 -7.22 -23.17
C ASN A 271 -25.78 -6.58 -24.51
N GLN A 272 -25.18 -5.39 -24.45
CA GLN A 272 -24.62 -4.67 -25.61
C GLN A 272 -23.09 -4.55 -25.51
N LEU A 273 -22.45 -5.39 -24.70
CA LEU A 273 -20.99 -5.40 -24.58
C LEU A 273 -20.33 -5.93 -25.85
N THR A 274 -19.22 -5.32 -26.21
CA THR A 274 -18.40 -5.67 -27.37
C THR A 274 -16.94 -5.82 -26.95
N SER A 275 -16.24 -6.77 -27.58
CA SER A 275 -14.81 -6.95 -27.39
C SER A 275 -14.04 -6.36 -28.57
N THR A 276 -13.02 -5.56 -28.28
CA THR A 276 -12.19 -4.92 -29.33
C THR A 276 -11.41 -5.91 -30.20
N ASP A 277 -11.19 -7.13 -29.72
CA ASP A 277 -10.54 -8.22 -30.48
C ASP A 277 -11.48 -8.96 -31.45
N GLY A 278 -12.75 -8.55 -31.54
CA GLY A 278 -13.75 -9.10 -32.45
C GLY A 278 -14.42 -10.38 -31.97
N ARG A 279 -14.12 -10.88 -30.77
CA ARG A 279 -14.85 -11.99 -30.16
C ARG A 279 -16.27 -11.57 -29.79
N LEU A 280 -17.21 -12.51 -29.92
CA LEU A 280 -18.60 -12.27 -29.51
C LEU A 280 -18.73 -12.50 -28.00
N VAL A 281 -19.40 -11.55 -27.34
CA VAL A 281 -19.62 -11.53 -25.89
C VAL A 281 -21.02 -12.06 -25.58
N SER A 282 -21.13 -12.90 -24.55
CA SER A 282 -22.39 -13.46 -24.04
C SER A 282 -22.35 -13.56 -22.51
N ILE A 283 -23.51 -13.62 -21.87
CA ILE A 283 -23.64 -13.70 -20.40
C ILE A 283 -24.34 -15.00 -20.02
N SER A 284 -23.88 -15.64 -18.94
CA SER A 284 -24.33 -16.97 -18.50
C SER A 284 -25.81 -17.04 -18.11
N ALA A 285 -26.35 -15.99 -17.49
CA ALA A 285 -27.77 -15.87 -17.18
C ALA A 285 -28.33 -14.53 -17.63
N ASN A 286 -29.63 -14.50 -17.88
CA ASN A 286 -30.31 -13.36 -18.44
C ASN A 286 -31.40 -12.80 -17.53
N GLN A 287 -31.58 -13.30 -16.31
CA GLN A 287 -32.64 -12.84 -15.42
C GLN A 287 -32.08 -12.48 -14.04
N LEU A 288 -32.35 -11.25 -13.61
CA LEU A 288 -32.08 -10.78 -12.26
C LEU A 288 -33.37 -10.80 -11.43
N ILE A 289 -33.25 -11.15 -10.16
CA ILE A 289 -34.36 -11.15 -9.21
C ILE A 289 -34.25 -9.89 -8.35
N ALA A 290 -35.39 -9.24 -8.10
CA ALA A 290 -35.44 -8.01 -7.31
C ALA A 290 -34.86 -8.21 -5.90
N GLY A 291 -33.86 -7.42 -5.55
CA GLY A 291 -33.21 -7.39 -4.24
C GLY A 291 -32.23 -8.54 -3.97
N GLU A 292 -31.93 -9.38 -4.97
CA GLU A 292 -30.96 -10.48 -4.84
C GLU A 292 -29.74 -10.22 -5.72
N THR A 293 -28.55 -10.41 -5.16
CA THR A 293 -27.30 -10.41 -5.92
C THR A 293 -27.18 -11.73 -6.69
N THR A 294 -26.94 -11.62 -7.99
CA THR A 294 -26.78 -12.77 -8.89
C THR A 294 -25.36 -12.82 -9.43
N ASP A 295 -24.67 -13.95 -9.23
CA ASP A 295 -23.36 -14.21 -9.81
C ASP A 295 -23.50 -14.63 -11.27
N LEU A 296 -22.81 -13.92 -12.15
CA LEU A 296 -22.87 -14.05 -13.59
C LEU A 296 -21.46 -14.20 -14.17
N GLU A 297 -21.40 -14.59 -15.44
CA GLU A 297 -20.15 -14.79 -16.15
C GLU A 297 -20.24 -14.22 -17.55
N ILE A 298 -19.24 -13.41 -17.93
CA ILE A 298 -19.03 -12.94 -19.29
C ILE A 298 -18.22 -14.00 -20.02
N ARG A 299 -18.77 -14.50 -21.14
CA ARG A 299 -18.22 -15.58 -21.95
C ARG A 299 -17.96 -15.10 -23.37
N PHE A 300 -16.79 -15.45 -23.88
CA PHE A 300 -16.41 -15.24 -25.27
C PHE A 300 -16.70 -16.47 -26.11
N ASN A 301 -17.07 -16.28 -27.38
CA ASN A 301 -17.35 -17.37 -28.31
C ASN A 301 -16.12 -18.18 -28.74
N SER A 302 -14.91 -17.70 -28.45
CA SER A 302 -13.65 -18.34 -28.82
C SER A 302 -12.52 -17.93 -27.87
N ALA A 303 -11.44 -18.71 -27.89
CA ALA A 303 -10.24 -18.43 -27.10
C ALA A 303 -9.61 -17.10 -27.50
N ALA A 304 -9.11 -16.36 -26.52
CA ALA A 304 -8.27 -15.19 -26.76
C ALA A 304 -6.98 -15.58 -27.48
N GLN A 305 -6.35 -14.59 -28.11
CA GLN A 305 -4.97 -14.75 -28.58
C GLN A 305 -4.02 -14.85 -27.37
N HIS A 306 -2.91 -15.56 -27.57
CA HIS A 306 -1.89 -15.68 -26.53
C HIS A 306 -1.31 -14.32 -26.18
N ASN A 307 -1.33 -13.96 -24.90
CA ASN A 307 -0.69 -12.75 -24.36
C ASN A 307 -1.22 -11.47 -25.03
N SER A 308 -2.54 -11.39 -25.20
CA SER A 308 -3.20 -10.25 -25.83
C SER A 308 -3.98 -9.42 -24.82
N LYS A 309 -3.97 -8.10 -25.02
CA LYS A 309 -4.88 -7.16 -24.34
C LYS A 309 -6.08 -6.89 -25.23
N THR A 310 -7.28 -6.92 -24.65
CA THR A 310 -8.53 -6.50 -25.30
C THR A 310 -9.29 -5.58 -24.34
N ARG A 311 -10.11 -4.69 -24.88
CA ARG A 311 -11.09 -3.93 -24.09
C ARG A 311 -12.48 -4.51 -24.27
N LEU A 312 -13.21 -4.58 -23.17
CA LEU A 312 -14.63 -4.91 -23.12
C LEU A 312 -15.39 -3.60 -22.91
N VAL A 313 -16.12 -3.17 -23.95
CA VAL A 313 -16.77 -1.85 -24.00
C VAL A 313 -18.23 -2.00 -24.39
N GLY A 314 -19.11 -1.26 -23.73
CA GLY A 314 -20.52 -1.14 -24.10
C GLY A 314 -21.40 -1.08 -22.85
N THR A 315 -22.66 -1.49 -22.99
CA THR A 315 -23.62 -1.34 -21.91
C THR A 315 -24.26 -2.65 -21.47
N LEU A 316 -24.54 -2.75 -20.17
CA LEU A 316 -25.43 -3.74 -19.57
C LEU A 316 -26.72 -3.04 -19.16
N GLY A 317 -27.87 -3.58 -19.57
CA GLY A 317 -29.18 -3.00 -19.29
C GLY A 317 -30.03 -3.91 -18.41
N CYS A 318 -30.78 -3.32 -17.47
CA CYS A 318 -31.77 -4.02 -16.68
C CYS A 318 -33.03 -3.14 -16.53
N GLY A 319 -34.12 -3.53 -17.19
CA GLY A 319 -35.34 -2.72 -17.20
C GLY A 319 -35.12 -1.44 -18.03
N ASN A 320 -35.14 -0.29 -17.36
CA ASN A 320 -34.87 1.02 -17.99
C ASN A 320 -33.47 1.55 -17.65
N GLU A 321 -32.75 0.91 -16.74
CA GLU A 321 -31.43 1.32 -16.30
C GLU A 321 -30.36 0.70 -17.18
N VAL A 322 -29.28 1.45 -17.37
CA VAL A 322 -28.15 1.06 -18.22
C VAL A 322 -26.86 1.43 -17.50
N VAL A 323 -25.97 0.47 -17.38
CA VAL A 323 -24.61 0.63 -16.86
C VAL A 323 -23.66 0.58 -18.05
N ASP A 324 -22.83 1.61 -18.20
CA ASP A 324 -21.78 1.67 -19.21
C ASP A 324 -20.46 1.14 -18.63
N LEU A 325 -19.85 0.20 -19.35
CA LEU A 325 -18.64 -0.52 -18.93
C LEU A 325 -17.54 -0.29 -19.96
N ASP A 326 -16.33 -0.01 -19.48
CA ASP A 326 -15.11 0.05 -20.25
C ASP A 326 -13.93 -0.46 -19.41
N ILE A 327 -13.55 -1.72 -19.62
CA ILE A 327 -12.49 -2.38 -18.85
C ILE A 327 -11.50 -3.12 -19.74
N GLU A 328 -10.22 -3.09 -19.36
CA GLU A 328 -9.16 -3.87 -20.01
C GLU A 328 -9.12 -5.30 -19.48
N VAL A 329 -9.02 -6.25 -20.42
CA VAL A 329 -8.86 -7.68 -20.16
C VAL A 329 -7.55 -8.15 -20.77
N LEU A 330 -6.64 -8.62 -19.93
CA LEU A 330 -5.38 -9.28 -20.32
C LEU A 330 -5.58 -10.79 -20.34
N SER A 331 -5.41 -11.39 -21.52
CA SER A 331 -5.50 -12.84 -21.67
C SER A 331 -4.10 -13.46 -21.75
N LEU A 332 -3.76 -14.25 -20.73
CA LEU A 332 -2.48 -14.95 -20.64
C LEU A 332 -2.64 -16.45 -20.86
N SER A 333 -1.56 -17.09 -21.30
CA SER A 333 -1.54 -18.54 -21.53
C SER A 333 -1.27 -19.33 -20.24
N ILE A 334 -0.59 -18.69 -19.30
CA ILE A 334 -0.16 -19.25 -18.02
C ILE A 334 -0.22 -18.13 -16.97
N LEU A 335 -0.65 -18.47 -15.77
CA LEU A 335 -0.73 -17.57 -14.61
C LEU A 335 0.01 -18.20 -13.42
N PRO A 336 0.79 -17.42 -12.65
CA PRO A 336 1.34 -17.88 -11.39
C PRO A 336 0.25 -17.97 -10.31
N LYS A 337 0.61 -18.54 -9.16
CA LYS A 337 -0.25 -18.65 -7.98
C LYS A 337 0.44 -18.14 -6.75
N ASP A 338 -0.34 -17.60 -5.84
CA ASP A 338 0.12 -17.30 -4.49
C ASP A 338 0.59 -18.58 -3.80
N SER A 339 1.72 -18.49 -3.11
CA SER A 339 2.31 -19.63 -2.42
C SER A 339 3.20 -19.18 -1.26
N SER A 340 3.73 -20.14 -0.51
CA SER A 340 4.67 -19.87 0.58
C SER A 340 5.85 -20.82 0.49
N PHE A 341 7.05 -20.31 0.73
CA PHE A 341 8.30 -21.05 0.66
C PHE A 341 9.14 -20.83 1.91
N SER A 342 9.77 -21.91 2.40
CA SER A 342 10.71 -21.82 3.52
C SER A 342 11.94 -22.66 3.26
N ASN A 343 13.10 -22.13 3.65
CA ASN A 343 14.37 -22.83 3.51
C ASN A 343 15.39 -22.34 4.54
N THR A 344 16.51 -23.04 4.64
CA THR A 344 17.65 -22.62 5.45
C THR A 344 18.76 -22.06 4.56
N ILE A 345 19.43 -21.03 5.04
CA ILE A 345 20.56 -20.38 4.37
C ILE A 345 21.77 -20.30 5.30
N PRO A 346 23.00 -20.35 4.79
CA PRO A 346 24.17 -20.19 5.64
C PRO A 346 24.26 -18.75 6.18
N VAL A 347 24.68 -18.63 7.45
CA VAL A 347 24.99 -17.31 8.05
C VAL A 347 26.14 -16.62 7.31
N ASN A 348 27.11 -17.41 6.82
CA ASN A 348 28.31 -16.91 6.15
C ASN A 348 28.46 -17.54 4.76
N GLY A 349 28.82 -16.71 3.78
CA GLY A 349 29.08 -17.13 2.40
C GLY A 349 27.85 -17.05 1.52
N ASN A 350 28.07 -16.83 0.22
CA ASN A 350 27.01 -16.74 -0.76
C ASN A 350 26.34 -18.11 -0.96
N SER A 351 25.04 -18.11 -1.21
CA SER A 351 24.25 -19.32 -1.49
C SER A 351 23.18 -19.04 -2.52
N GLU A 352 22.62 -20.09 -3.10
CA GLU A 352 21.50 -19.99 -4.05
C GLU A 352 20.28 -20.71 -3.46
N VAL A 353 19.12 -20.10 -3.63
CA VAL A 353 17.82 -20.65 -3.21
C VAL A 353 16.96 -20.83 -4.45
N SER A 354 16.46 -22.05 -4.65
CA SER A 354 15.56 -22.41 -5.74
C SER A 354 14.13 -22.48 -5.20
N ILE A 355 13.28 -21.56 -5.64
CA ILE A 355 11.90 -21.40 -5.18
C ILE A 355 10.97 -21.94 -6.26
N PRO A 356 10.17 -22.99 -5.99
CA PRO A 356 9.20 -23.49 -6.96
C PRO A 356 8.07 -22.48 -7.18
N ILE A 357 7.66 -22.30 -8.44
CA ILE A 357 6.54 -21.41 -8.81
C ILE A 357 5.39 -22.27 -9.31
N ASP A 358 4.29 -22.28 -8.55
CA ASP A 358 3.07 -22.96 -8.96
C ASP A 358 2.34 -22.13 -10.03
N THR A 359 1.88 -22.80 -11.09
CA THR A 359 1.22 -22.14 -12.22
C THR A 359 -0.08 -22.83 -12.64
N THR A 360 -0.89 -22.10 -13.40
CA THR A 360 -2.10 -22.59 -14.05
C THR A 360 -2.14 -22.18 -15.50
N GLY A 361 -2.65 -23.06 -16.37
CA GLY A 361 -2.68 -22.83 -17.81
C GLY A 361 -1.63 -23.67 -18.55
N SER A 362 -1.32 -23.28 -19.78
CA SER A 362 -0.39 -23.99 -20.65
C SER A 362 0.29 -23.02 -21.61
N GLY A 363 1.59 -23.17 -21.82
CA GLY A 363 2.38 -22.29 -22.66
C GLY A 363 3.39 -21.52 -21.83
N SER A 364 3.90 -20.40 -22.35
CA SER A 364 4.91 -19.63 -21.65
C SER A 364 4.64 -18.14 -21.67
N HIS A 365 4.98 -17.47 -20.57
CA HIS A 365 4.92 -16.01 -20.45
C HIS A 365 6.12 -15.50 -19.66
N ASN A 366 6.51 -14.24 -19.92
CA ASN A 366 7.54 -13.57 -19.16
C ASN A 366 6.86 -12.55 -18.24
N PHE A 367 7.01 -12.75 -16.94
CA PHE A 367 6.54 -11.84 -15.89
C PHE A 367 7.69 -10.97 -15.41
N GLN A 368 7.35 -9.89 -14.73
CA GLN A 368 8.29 -9.18 -13.89
C GLN A 368 8.17 -9.67 -12.46
N TYR A 369 9.24 -9.55 -11.68
CA TYR A 369 9.13 -9.77 -10.24
C TYR A 369 10.02 -8.82 -9.46
N LYS A 370 9.56 -8.49 -8.25
CA LYS A 370 10.28 -7.72 -7.24
C LYS A 370 10.45 -8.59 -6.00
N ILE A 371 11.58 -8.40 -5.29
CA ILE A 371 11.77 -8.95 -3.96
C ILE A 371 11.57 -7.82 -2.97
N ASP A 372 10.63 -8.01 -2.07
CA ASP A 372 10.27 -7.02 -1.05
C ASP A 372 10.57 -7.52 0.38
N GLY A 373 10.57 -6.58 1.33
CA GLY A 373 10.88 -6.81 2.73
C GLY A 373 12.36 -7.04 3.04
N PRO A 374 12.71 -7.53 4.25
CA PRO A 374 14.09 -7.74 4.69
C PRO A 374 14.95 -8.61 3.75
N LEU A 375 14.34 -9.52 2.98
CA LEU A 375 15.02 -10.35 2.01
C LEU A 375 15.73 -9.54 0.92
N SER A 376 15.15 -8.42 0.47
CA SER A 376 15.73 -7.52 -0.54
C SER A 376 17.13 -7.00 -0.17
N ARG A 377 17.50 -7.01 1.13
CA ARG A 377 18.81 -6.53 1.61
C ARG A 377 19.94 -7.53 1.36
N ILE A 378 19.59 -8.81 1.27
CA ILE A 378 20.53 -9.93 1.13
C ILE A 378 20.34 -10.70 -0.18
N ALA A 379 19.36 -10.36 -0.99
CA ALA A 379 19.08 -11.01 -2.27
C ALA A 379 19.24 -10.02 -3.42
N ASP A 380 19.91 -10.44 -4.49
CA ASP A 380 19.89 -9.71 -5.76
C ASP A 380 18.82 -10.33 -6.69
N SER A 381 18.21 -9.53 -7.56
CA SER A 381 17.13 -9.99 -8.43
C SER A 381 17.33 -9.58 -9.88
N GLN A 382 17.15 -10.54 -10.79
CA GLN A 382 16.91 -10.24 -12.20
C GLN A 382 15.42 -9.94 -12.35
N GLN A 383 15.00 -8.78 -12.82
CA GLN A 383 13.58 -8.36 -12.80
C GLN A 383 12.63 -9.14 -13.74
N THR A 384 13.06 -10.24 -14.36
CA THR A 384 12.24 -11.00 -15.31
C THR A 384 12.20 -12.48 -14.98
N LEU A 385 11.00 -13.05 -14.95
CA LEU A 385 10.73 -14.46 -14.69
C LEU A 385 10.02 -15.07 -15.89
N ARG A 386 10.60 -16.10 -16.50
CA ARG A 386 9.95 -16.86 -17.58
C ARG A 386 9.29 -18.11 -17.00
N LEU A 387 7.98 -18.20 -17.13
CA LEU A 387 7.19 -19.38 -16.75
C LEU A 387 6.82 -20.18 -17.98
N THR A 388 6.83 -21.51 -17.85
CA THR A 388 6.59 -22.47 -18.94
C THR A 388 5.57 -23.56 -18.60
N GLY A 389 5.19 -23.68 -17.33
CA GLY A 389 4.22 -24.66 -16.82
C GLY A 389 4.79 -26.02 -16.47
N GLU A 390 6.10 -26.24 -16.68
CA GLU A 390 6.80 -27.48 -16.35
C GLU A 390 8.05 -27.15 -15.53
N ASP A 391 8.07 -27.57 -14.24
CA ASP A 391 9.22 -27.40 -13.34
C ASP A 391 9.78 -25.96 -13.31
N ASP A 392 8.89 -24.97 -13.18
CA ASP A 392 9.28 -23.56 -13.09
C ASP A 392 9.88 -23.26 -11.70
N TYR A 393 11.12 -22.77 -11.67
CA TYR A 393 11.82 -22.34 -10.46
C TYR A 393 12.37 -20.94 -10.62
N LEU A 394 12.24 -20.14 -9.57
CA LEU A 394 12.98 -18.89 -9.42
C LEU A 394 14.24 -19.14 -8.60
N ILE A 395 15.40 -18.82 -9.18
CA ILE A 395 16.70 -18.93 -8.51
C ILE A 395 17.08 -17.55 -7.99
N ILE A 396 17.31 -17.45 -6.69
CA ILE A 396 17.73 -16.21 -6.02
C ILE A 396 19.10 -16.42 -5.41
N GLU A 397 20.02 -15.51 -5.71
CA GLU A 397 21.34 -15.46 -5.09
C GLU A 397 21.25 -14.71 -3.76
N ILE A 398 21.72 -15.35 -2.69
CA ILE A 398 21.75 -14.81 -1.33
C ILE A 398 23.17 -14.41 -0.97
N GLU A 399 23.35 -13.12 -0.70
CA GLU A 399 24.56 -12.48 -0.20
C GLU A 399 24.32 -11.92 1.22
N PRO A 400 24.73 -12.64 2.27
CA PRO A 400 24.45 -12.25 3.66
C PRO A 400 24.96 -10.87 4.08
N LYS A 401 26.01 -10.33 3.42
CA LYS A 401 26.62 -9.00 3.70
C LYS A 401 26.88 -8.70 5.19
N GLU A 402 27.23 -9.75 5.95
CA GLU A 402 27.43 -9.68 7.41
C GLU A 402 26.18 -9.25 8.21
N LEU A 403 24.98 -9.29 7.61
CA LEU A 403 23.71 -8.93 8.24
C LEU A 403 23.05 -10.10 8.99
N LEU A 404 23.51 -11.34 8.74
CA LEU A 404 22.87 -12.54 9.28
C LEU A 404 23.53 -13.03 10.57
N THR A 405 22.71 -13.56 11.49
CA THR A 405 23.15 -14.25 12.70
C THR A 405 22.49 -15.61 12.83
N ASN A 406 23.06 -16.51 13.63
CA ASN A 406 22.52 -17.87 13.76
C ASN A 406 21.10 -17.87 14.36
N ASN A 407 20.19 -18.61 13.73
CA ASN A 407 18.75 -18.64 13.99
C ASN A 407 18.01 -17.33 13.67
N MET A 408 18.62 -16.43 12.90
CA MET A 408 17.91 -15.26 12.38
C MET A 408 16.89 -15.69 11.33
N ILE A 409 15.68 -15.15 11.41
CA ILE A 409 14.63 -15.32 10.41
C ILE A 409 14.66 -14.12 9.49
N VAL A 410 14.71 -14.36 8.18
CA VAL A 410 14.60 -13.35 7.15
C VAL A 410 13.29 -13.60 6.41
N ASN A 411 12.33 -12.69 6.61
CA ASN A 411 11.09 -12.67 5.86
C ASN A 411 11.28 -11.84 4.59
N GLY A 412 10.57 -12.20 3.54
CA GLY A 412 10.42 -11.39 2.35
C GLY A 412 9.24 -11.87 1.53
N VAL A 413 8.84 -11.05 0.57
CA VAL A 413 7.77 -11.38 -0.37
C VAL A 413 8.36 -11.29 -1.78
N ILE A 414 8.08 -12.28 -2.62
CA ILE A 414 8.36 -12.18 -4.04
C ILE A 414 7.05 -11.82 -4.71
N GLU A 415 6.99 -10.61 -5.25
CA GLU A 415 5.85 -10.07 -5.95
C GLU A 415 6.04 -10.30 -7.44
N ILE A 416 5.23 -11.16 -8.04
CA ILE A 416 5.22 -11.41 -9.49
C ILE A 416 4.15 -10.52 -10.11
N THR A 417 4.51 -9.72 -11.11
CA THR A 417 3.61 -8.78 -11.77
C THR A 417 3.45 -9.08 -13.26
N ASP A 418 2.23 -8.85 -13.77
CA ASP A 418 1.95 -8.84 -15.21
C ASP A 418 1.93 -7.41 -15.79
N SER A 419 1.62 -7.27 -17.09
CA SER A 419 1.55 -5.96 -17.76
C SER A 419 0.36 -5.08 -17.35
N ASN A 420 -0.55 -5.62 -16.54
CA ASN A 420 -1.73 -4.97 -15.98
C ASN A 420 -1.53 -4.68 -14.47
N ASP A 421 -0.31 -4.92 -13.97
CA ASP A 421 0.08 -4.77 -12.58
C ASP A 421 -0.82 -5.59 -11.63
N ASN A 422 -1.37 -6.70 -12.12
CA ASN A 422 -1.89 -7.74 -11.25
C ASN A 422 -0.72 -8.46 -10.59
N GLN A 423 -0.86 -8.76 -9.31
CA GLN A 423 0.20 -9.28 -8.47
C GLN A 423 -0.13 -10.68 -7.96
N TRP A 424 0.90 -11.52 -7.88
CA TRP A 424 0.88 -12.80 -7.18
C TRP A 424 2.06 -12.87 -6.23
N ASN A 425 1.78 -13.25 -4.99
CA ASN A 425 2.73 -13.12 -3.89
C ASN A 425 3.23 -14.49 -3.43
N ILE A 426 4.55 -14.58 -3.26
CA ILE A 426 5.20 -15.74 -2.67
C ILE A 426 5.85 -15.33 -1.36
N ASP A 427 5.28 -15.78 -0.25
CA ASP A 427 5.84 -15.53 1.08
C ASP A 427 7.09 -16.38 1.28
N VAL A 428 8.24 -15.73 1.52
CA VAL A 428 9.53 -16.39 1.70
C VAL A 428 10.02 -16.23 3.14
N VAL A 429 10.28 -17.35 3.79
CA VAL A 429 10.86 -17.41 5.13
C VAL A 429 12.18 -18.17 5.10
N LEU A 430 13.31 -17.44 5.21
CA LEU A 430 14.64 -18.03 5.27
C LEU A 430 15.16 -18.05 6.70
N THR A 431 15.67 -19.20 7.15
CA THR A 431 16.31 -19.34 8.47
C THR A 431 17.82 -19.43 8.32
N ALA A 432 18.55 -18.50 8.91
CA ALA A 432 20.01 -18.48 8.85
C ALA A 432 20.62 -19.48 9.83
N GLU A 433 21.32 -20.49 9.30
CA GLU A 433 22.01 -21.51 10.09
C GLU A 433 23.52 -21.40 9.91
N SER A 434 24.25 -21.46 11.03
CA SER A 434 25.70 -21.52 10.99
C SER A 434 26.14 -22.96 10.76
N SER A 435 26.89 -23.21 9.68
CA SER A 435 27.59 -24.47 9.47
C SER A 435 28.84 -24.54 10.35
N VAL A 436 28.68 -24.36 11.67
CA VAL A 436 29.78 -24.60 12.61
C VAL A 436 29.83 -26.11 12.84
N THR A 437 30.77 -26.77 12.17
CA THR A 437 31.39 -27.98 12.73
C THR A 437 31.82 -27.63 14.15
N LYS A 438 31.09 -28.11 15.17
CA LYS A 438 31.33 -27.85 16.59
C LYS A 438 32.84 -27.85 16.86
N SER A 439 33.39 -26.65 17.04
CA SER A 439 34.78 -26.49 17.42
C SER A 439 34.88 -26.78 18.92
N LEU A 440 36.02 -27.28 19.39
CA LEU A 440 36.27 -27.52 20.82
C LEU A 440 36.03 -26.26 21.69
N ASN A 441 36.05 -25.07 21.09
CA ASN A 441 35.75 -23.81 21.76
C ASN A 441 34.27 -23.61 22.10
N ASP A 442 33.32 -24.29 21.44
CA ASP A 442 31.89 -24.19 21.77
C ASP A 442 31.54 -24.94 23.07
N TYR A 443 32.45 -25.79 23.57
CA TYR A 443 32.36 -26.43 24.89
C TYR A 443 32.94 -25.57 26.02
N VAL A 444 33.43 -24.37 25.71
CA VAL A 444 34.06 -23.44 26.66
C VAL A 444 33.17 -22.21 26.81
N SER A 445 31.88 -22.42 27.10
CA SER A 445 31.03 -21.33 27.57
C SER A 445 31.31 -21.05 29.05
N PRO A 446 31.18 -19.79 29.55
CA PRO A 446 31.46 -19.45 30.94
C PRO A 446 30.68 -20.30 31.95
N SER A 447 29.43 -20.67 31.62
CA SER A 447 28.58 -21.53 32.45
C SER A 447 29.06 -22.98 32.51
N GLN A 448 29.58 -23.53 31.40
CA GLN A 448 30.16 -24.88 31.35
C GLN A 448 31.53 -24.95 32.02
N MET A 449 32.32 -23.87 31.99
CA MET A 449 33.59 -23.78 32.73
C MET A 449 33.39 -23.85 34.24
N VAL A 450 32.34 -23.22 34.77
CA VAL A 450 31.97 -23.35 36.19
C VAL A 450 31.58 -24.80 36.52
N GLY A 451 30.81 -25.46 35.65
CA GLY A 451 30.47 -26.87 35.80
C GLY A 451 31.71 -27.78 35.82
N LEU A 452 32.64 -27.58 34.89
CA LEU A 452 33.92 -28.29 34.85
C LEU A 452 34.79 -28.02 36.08
N ALA A 453 34.86 -26.77 36.55
CA ALA A 453 35.58 -26.41 37.77
C ALA A 453 35.00 -27.11 39.01
N CYS A 454 33.67 -27.20 39.12
CA CYS A 454 33.00 -27.94 40.19
C CYS A 454 33.29 -29.46 40.12
N ILE A 455 33.31 -30.04 38.93
CA ILE A 455 33.66 -31.46 38.74
C ILE A 455 35.13 -31.72 39.12
N PHE A 456 36.04 -30.82 38.73
CA PHE A 456 37.46 -30.92 39.12
C PHE A 456 37.66 -30.71 40.62
N ALA A 457 36.93 -29.80 41.25
CA ALA A 457 36.95 -29.62 42.70
C ALA A 457 36.42 -30.87 43.44
N ALA A 458 35.34 -31.49 42.93
CA ALA A 458 34.81 -32.73 43.48
C ALA A 458 35.79 -33.90 43.33
N LEU A 459 36.45 -34.02 42.17
CA LEU A 459 37.51 -35.01 41.93
C LEU A 459 38.73 -34.77 42.82
N TRP A 460 39.11 -33.51 43.05
CA TRP A 460 40.22 -33.16 43.92
C TRP A 460 39.93 -33.52 45.38
N ILE A 461 38.72 -33.24 45.88
CA ILE A 461 38.27 -33.66 47.22
C ILE A 461 38.26 -35.19 47.31
N PHE A 462 37.74 -35.88 46.30
CA PHE A 462 37.68 -37.35 46.29
C PHE A 462 39.06 -38.01 46.30
N LEU A 463 40.04 -37.40 45.61
CA LEU A 463 41.42 -37.89 45.57
C LEU A 463 42.20 -37.56 46.85
N THR A 464 41.95 -36.41 47.47
CA THR A 464 42.63 -35.98 48.71
C THR A 464 42.11 -36.69 49.96
N MET A 465 40.86 -37.18 49.95
CA MET A 465 40.32 -38.00 51.04
C MET A 465 40.92 -39.41 51.11
N LYS A 466 41.69 -39.85 50.10
CA LYS A 466 42.22 -41.22 50.04
C LYS A 466 43.51 -41.43 50.84
N ASP A 467 44.21 -40.38 51.28
CA ASP A 467 45.55 -40.48 51.89
C ASP A 467 45.65 -40.02 53.36
N SER A 468 44.58 -40.11 54.15
CA SER A 468 44.68 -39.91 55.61
C SER A 468 44.35 -41.17 56.40
N THR A 469 45.35 -42.04 56.55
CA THR A 469 45.43 -42.97 57.68
C THR A 469 46.81 -42.95 58.33
N LYS A 470 46.82 -42.45 59.58
CA LYS A 470 47.73 -42.73 60.73
C LYS A 470 48.92 -41.81 61.10
N ASN A 471 48.74 -41.26 62.32
CA ASN A 471 49.58 -41.32 63.53
C ASN A 471 50.59 -40.19 63.87
N ASP A 472 50.21 -39.44 64.91
CA ASP A 472 50.87 -39.15 66.20
C ASP A 472 52.34 -38.68 66.26
N ASN A 473 52.58 -37.44 66.75
CA ASN A 473 52.96 -37.15 68.16
C ASN A 473 53.47 -35.71 68.38
N GLU A 474 53.35 -35.30 69.64
CA GLU A 474 53.50 -34.01 70.33
C GLU A 474 54.81 -33.21 70.15
N GLU A 475 54.71 -31.87 70.25
CA GLU A 475 55.50 -31.07 71.22
C GLU A 475 54.85 -29.68 71.50
N LEU A 476 55.01 -29.23 72.76
CA LEU A 476 54.29 -28.16 73.49
C LEU A 476 54.87 -26.71 73.32
N PRO A 477 54.21 -25.66 73.86
CA PRO A 477 54.09 -24.33 73.22
C PRO A 477 54.93 -23.20 73.85
N LYS A 478 54.89 -22.01 73.24
CA LYS A 478 55.21 -20.71 73.89
C LYS A 478 54.08 -19.69 73.65
N GLN A 479 53.51 -19.17 74.75
CA GLN A 479 52.66 -17.96 74.84
C GLN A 479 53.56 -16.70 74.74
N TYR A 480 53.15 -15.48 74.36
CA TYR A 480 52.01 -14.57 74.69
C TYR A 480 52.04 -13.38 73.67
N PRO A 481 51.18 -12.32 73.72
CA PRO A 481 49.89 -12.10 74.38
C PRO A 481 48.76 -11.62 73.43
N VAL A 482 47.56 -11.53 74.02
CA VAL A 482 46.28 -11.05 73.47
C VAL A 482 46.28 -9.53 73.21
N THR A 483 45.64 -9.09 72.14
CA THR A 483 45.03 -7.75 72.05
C THR A 483 43.70 -7.89 71.31
N GLU A 484 42.60 -7.77 72.06
CA GLU A 484 41.26 -7.62 71.51
C GLU A 484 41.16 -6.27 70.81
N THR A 485 40.78 -6.28 69.53
CA THR A 485 40.27 -5.10 68.84
C THR A 485 38.93 -5.46 68.23
N ALA A 486 37.89 -4.92 68.85
CA ALA A 486 36.54 -4.91 68.31
C ALA A 486 36.55 -4.09 67.01
N PHE A 487 36.09 -4.69 65.91
CA PHE A 487 35.78 -3.94 64.69
C PHE A 487 34.27 -3.72 64.62
N GLU A 488 33.93 -2.44 64.74
CA GLU A 488 32.61 -1.85 64.58
C GLU A 488 32.14 -2.01 63.13
N GLN A 489 30.89 -2.45 62.94
CA GLN A 489 30.30 -2.61 61.60
C GLN A 489 29.83 -1.26 61.07
N VAL A 490 30.40 -0.80 59.96
CA VAL A 490 29.92 0.38 59.24
C VAL A 490 28.64 0.00 58.48
N PRO A 491 27.49 0.66 58.70
CA PRO A 491 26.28 0.39 57.94
C PRO A 491 26.49 0.83 56.48
N VAL A 492 26.18 -0.08 55.56
CA VAL A 492 26.23 0.11 54.11
C VAL A 492 24.82 0.16 53.53
N ASP A 493 24.63 0.90 52.44
CA ASP A 493 23.36 0.92 51.71
C ASP A 493 23.11 -0.39 50.93
N ALA A 494 21.94 -0.49 50.27
CA ALA A 494 21.53 -1.67 49.50
C ALA A 494 22.43 -1.98 48.27
N TRP A 495 23.45 -1.15 47.99
CA TRP A 495 24.45 -1.35 46.95
C TRP A 495 25.89 -1.36 47.49
N GLY A 496 26.07 -1.51 48.80
CA GLY A 496 27.36 -1.83 49.42
C GLY A 496 28.34 -0.67 49.57
N ARG A 497 27.87 0.59 49.60
CA ARG A 497 28.72 1.76 49.87
C ARG A 497 28.57 2.23 51.33
N PRO A 498 29.66 2.67 51.99
CA PRO A 498 29.57 3.24 53.33
C PRO A 498 28.80 4.56 53.26
N ILE A 499 27.84 4.74 54.17
CA ILE A 499 27.08 5.99 54.31
C ILE A 499 27.98 6.98 55.05
N ASP A 500 28.51 7.98 54.35
CA ASP A 500 29.10 9.18 54.98
C ASP A 500 27.95 10.08 55.51
N ASP A 501 28.10 10.63 56.71
CA ASP A 501 27.12 11.53 57.37
C ASP A 501 26.71 12.75 56.52
#